data_AF-A0AAV6UUP1-F1
#
_entry.id   AF-A0AAV6UUP1-F1
#
_cell.length_a   1.000
_cell.length_b   1.000
_cell.length_c   1.000
_cell.angle_alpha   90.00
_cell.angle_beta   90.00
_cell.angle_gamma   90.00
#
_symmetry.space_group_name_H-M   'P 1'
#
loop_
_entity.id
_entity.type
_entity.pdbx_description
1 polymer ?
#
loop_
_entity_poly.entity_id
_entity_poly.type
_entity_poly.pdbx_seq_one_letter_code
_entity_poly.pdbx_strand_id
1 'polypeptide(L)'
;MGLSYRGESPKIYIKEDNMSKAEVTFLDELLNLDKSLSLSLSLSASKTAPLGNYRPHMKALEYSCHGVFWICGSIVGLWFANTLQREAFFFNLILALFLDILFVGILKAAFHRRRPSNNEADDMFMTFSIDKMSCPSGHTSRAVLLTLLLVASSPGWGLLHLVLFTWCTCTCASRVLLGRHYVGDVCIGVVLGYFEYQLMNVLWAGPETADCYIENLHSSQTSTTHTQTRLTLRPLFVFLFT
;
A
#
# COMPACT_ATOMS: atom_id res chain seq x y z
N MET A 1 3.03 -26.38 30.24
CA MET A 1 3.02 -25.13 31.04
C MET A 1 2.48 -24.04 30.14
N GLY A 2 1.16 -23.82 30.17
CA GLY A 2 0.49 -22.88 29.26
C GLY A 2 0.75 -21.45 29.72
N LEU A 3 1.47 -20.66 28.91
CA LEU A 3 1.62 -19.24 29.14
C LEU A 3 0.26 -18.57 28.88
N SER A 4 -0.43 -18.21 29.95
CA SER A 4 -1.60 -17.33 29.90
C SER A 4 -1.14 -15.94 29.44
N TYR A 5 -1.11 -15.72 28.13
CA TYR A 5 -0.91 -14.40 27.53
C TYR A 5 -2.14 -13.53 27.79
N ARG A 6 -2.17 -12.87 28.94
CA ARG A 6 -3.13 -11.80 29.24
C ARG A 6 -2.67 -10.53 28.52
N GLY A 7 -2.70 -10.54 27.19
CA GLY A 7 -2.44 -9.36 26.38
C GLY A 7 -3.61 -8.38 26.52
N GLU A 8 -3.33 -7.15 26.94
CA GLU A 8 -4.30 -6.04 27.04
C GLU A 8 -5.22 -5.96 25.80
N SER A 9 -6.47 -5.55 26.00
CA SER A 9 -7.43 -5.35 24.92
C SER A 9 -6.93 -4.27 23.95
N PRO A 10 -7.09 -4.47 22.63
CA PRO A 10 -6.67 -3.48 21.64
C PRO A 10 -7.58 -2.25 21.77
N LYS A 11 -7.08 -1.18 22.39
CA LYS A 11 -7.80 0.09 22.47
C LYS A 11 -7.62 0.85 21.16
N ILE A 12 -8.72 1.10 20.45
CA ILE A 12 -8.79 2.15 19.45
C ILE A 12 -9.17 3.42 20.22
N TYR A 13 -8.31 4.43 20.23
CA TYR A 13 -8.54 5.66 20.97
C TYR A 13 -9.47 6.58 20.16
N ILE A 14 -10.74 6.21 20.05
CA ILE A 14 -11.79 7.12 19.60
C ILE A 14 -12.31 7.87 20.82
N LYS A 15 -12.44 9.20 20.72
CA LYS A 15 -12.93 10.08 21.79
C LYS A 15 -14.34 9.64 22.20
N GLU A 16 -14.45 9.01 23.37
CA GLU A 16 -15.65 8.31 23.89
C GLU A 16 -16.82 9.24 24.26
N ASP A 17 -16.65 10.54 24.09
CA ASP A 17 -17.46 11.60 24.71
C ASP A 17 -18.97 11.57 24.39
N ASN A 18 -19.45 10.74 23.45
CA ASN A 18 -20.86 10.68 23.01
C ASN A 18 -21.45 9.27 22.82
N MET A 19 -20.78 8.18 23.20
CA MET A 19 -21.21 6.82 22.85
C MET A 19 -21.98 6.13 23.98
N SER A 20 -23.08 5.44 23.66
CA SER A 20 -23.88 4.73 24.66
C SER A 20 -23.12 3.54 25.22
N LYS A 21 -23.40 3.16 26.48
CA LYS A 21 -22.74 2.01 27.15
C LYS A 21 -22.90 0.70 26.38
N ALA A 22 -24.02 0.52 25.67
CA ALA A 22 -24.27 -0.65 24.83
C ALA A 22 -23.36 -0.67 23.58
N GLU A 23 -23.17 0.48 22.92
CA GLU A 23 -22.27 0.61 21.77
C GLU A 23 -20.80 0.37 22.16
N VAL A 24 -20.37 0.90 23.30
CA VAL A 24 -19.02 0.64 23.85
C VAL A 24 -18.81 -0.87 24.07
N THR A 25 -19.79 -1.54 24.69
CA THR A 25 -19.72 -2.98 24.97
C THR A 25 -19.67 -3.81 23.68
N PHE A 26 -20.50 -3.46 22.69
CA PHE A 26 -20.52 -4.14 21.40
C PHE A 26 -19.21 -3.98 20.62
N LEU A 27 -18.64 -2.76 20.60
CA LEU A 27 -17.37 -2.52 19.94
C LEU A 27 -16.22 -3.29 20.60
N ASP A 28 -16.21 -3.38 21.93
CA ASP A 28 -15.23 -4.18 22.65
C ASP A 28 -15.35 -5.67 22.32
N GLU A 29 -16.58 -6.20 22.22
CA GLU A 29 -16.83 -7.58 21.79
C GLU A 29 -16.32 -7.82 20.36
N LEU A 30 -16.61 -6.92 19.44
CA LEU A 30 -16.16 -7.00 18.05
C LEU A 30 -14.63 -6.96 17.95
N LEU A 31 -13.99 -6.07 18.71
CA LEU A 31 -12.53 -5.95 18.76
C LEU A 31 -11.87 -7.20 19.35
N ASN A 32 -12.49 -7.79 20.37
CA ASN A 32 -12.01 -9.04 20.97
C ASN A 32 -12.19 -10.22 20.02
N LEU A 33 -13.29 -10.27 19.27
CA LEU A 33 -13.51 -11.26 18.22
C LEU A 33 -12.46 -11.15 17.10
N ASP A 34 -12.23 -9.94 16.59
CA ASP A 34 -11.19 -9.69 15.56
C ASP A 34 -9.81 -10.11 16.06
N LYS A 35 -9.48 -9.82 17.32
CA LYS A 35 -8.23 -10.28 17.94
C LYS A 35 -8.16 -11.81 18.00
N SER A 36 -9.18 -12.48 18.53
CA SER A 36 -9.20 -13.94 18.64
C SER A 36 -9.08 -14.62 17.27
N LEU A 37 -9.83 -14.13 16.28
CA LEU A 37 -9.81 -14.64 14.92
C LEU A 37 -8.45 -14.41 14.26
N SER A 38 -7.88 -13.21 14.38
CA SER A 38 -6.57 -12.88 13.81
C SER A 38 -5.44 -13.72 14.41
N LEU A 39 -5.47 -13.96 15.72
CA LEU A 39 -4.46 -14.80 16.39
C LEU A 39 -4.63 -16.28 16.00
N SER A 40 -5.87 -16.74 15.78
CA SER A 40 -6.13 -18.10 15.30
C SER A 40 -5.64 -18.30 13.88
N LEU A 41 -5.66 -17.25 13.06
CA LEU A 41 -5.21 -17.25 11.66
C LEU A 41 -3.73 -16.90 11.48
N SER A 42 -2.99 -16.55 12.53
CA SER A 42 -1.56 -16.20 12.44
C SER A 42 -0.66 -17.44 12.31
N LEU A 43 -0.93 -18.28 11.31
CA LEU A 43 -0.35 -19.62 11.13
C LEU A 43 1.11 -19.62 10.69
N SER A 44 1.65 -18.48 10.29
CA SER A 44 3.06 -18.29 9.89
C SER A 44 3.75 -17.23 10.75
N ALA A 45 3.21 -16.91 11.92
CA ALA A 45 3.73 -15.87 12.82
C ALA A 45 5.13 -16.18 13.38
N SER A 46 5.47 -17.45 13.55
CA SER A 46 6.79 -17.93 13.97
C SER A 46 7.28 -19.07 13.08
N LYS A 47 8.58 -19.41 13.17
CA LYS A 47 9.14 -20.57 12.44
C LYS A 47 8.55 -21.92 12.89
N THR A 48 8.06 -21.97 14.12
CA THR A 48 7.45 -23.18 14.73
C THR A 48 5.94 -23.29 14.48
N ALA A 49 5.34 -22.28 13.86
CA ALA A 49 3.91 -22.27 13.53
C ALA A 49 3.60 -23.24 12.36
N PRO A 50 2.34 -23.68 12.19
CA PRO A 50 1.97 -24.71 11.20
C PRO A 50 2.40 -24.39 9.76
N LEU A 51 2.40 -23.12 9.38
CA LEU A 51 2.84 -22.61 8.07
C LEU A 51 4.14 -21.79 8.19
N GLY A 52 4.94 -22.02 9.22
CA GLY A 52 6.21 -21.30 9.46
C GLY A 52 7.22 -21.45 8.32
N ASN A 53 7.23 -22.60 7.63
CA ASN A 53 8.10 -22.85 6.47
C ASN A 53 7.78 -21.95 5.27
N TYR A 54 6.53 -21.49 5.13
CA TYR A 54 6.11 -20.60 4.04
C TYR A 54 6.36 -19.12 4.32
N ARG A 55 6.88 -18.79 5.49
CA ARG A 55 7.18 -17.41 5.91
C ARG A 55 8.08 -16.65 4.91
N PRO A 56 9.11 -17.24 4.25
CA PRO A 56 9.88 -16.55 3.21
C PRO A 56 9.03 -16.13 2.01
N HIS A 57 8.08 -16.95 1.57
CA HIS A 57 7.16 -16.62 0.47
C HIS A 57 6.23 -15.46 0.86
N MET A 58 5.72 -15.46 2.09
CA MET A 58 4.91 -14.37 2.60
C MET A 58 5.71 -13.06 2.73
N LYS A 59 6.99 -13.13 3.11
CA LYS A 59 7.89 -11.97 3.07
C LYS A 59 8.17 -11.50 1.64
N ALA A 60 8.32 -12.41 0.68
CA ALA A 60 8.46 -12.04 -0.73
C ALA A 60 7.23 -11.27 -1.24
N LEU A 61 6.02 -11.68 -0.83
CA LEU A 61 4.79 -10.92 -1.11
C LEU A 61 4.83 -9.53 -0.47
N GLU A 62 5.27 -9.40 0.79
CA GLU A 62 5.47 -8.11 1.46
C GLU A 62 6.42 -7.20 0.66
N TYR A 63 7.59 -7.71 0.25
CA TYR A 63 8.54 -6.95 -0.56
C TYR A 63 7.98 -6.57 -1.94
N SER A 64 7.24 -7.47 -2.59
CA SER A 64 6.63 -7.19 -3.90
C SER A 64 5.58 -6.06 -3.87
N CYS A 65 4.99 -5.81 -2.69
CA CYS A 65 4.00 -4.75 -2.48
C CYS A 65 4.60 -3.53 -1.77
N HIS A 66 5.94 -3.45 -1.66
CA HIS A 66 6.60 -2.34 -1.00
C HIS A 66 6.46 -1.05 -1.82
N GLY A 67 6.09 0.07 -1.17
CA GLY A 67 5.85 1.35 -1.86
C GLY A 67 7.07 1.85 -2.63
N VAL A 68 8.27 1.77 -2.04
CA VAL A 68 9.53 2.17 -2.70
C VAL A 68 9.77 1.39 -3.99
N PHE A 69 9.49 0.08 -4.00
CA PHE A 69 9.66 -0.75 -5.19
C PHE A 69 8.79 -0.25 -6.35
N TRP A 70 7.51 0.03 -6.08
CA TRP A 70 6.57 0.52 -7.08
C TRP A 70 6.84 1.96 -7.51
N ILE A 71 7.24 2.85 -6.60
CA ILE A 71 7.59 4.24 -6.94
C ILE A 71 8.83 4.25 -7.84
N CYS A 72 9.90 3.56 -7.46
CA CYS A 72 11.11 3.46 -8.28
C CYS A 72 10.81 2.83 -9.66
N GLY A 73 10.03 1.74 -9.68
CA GLY A 73 9.62 1.11 -10.93
C GLY A 73 8.80 2.04 -11.83
N SER A 74 7.93 2.87 -11.25
CA SER A 74 7.11 3.84 -12.00
C SER A 74 7.94 4.99 -12.54
N ILE A 75 8.94 5.48 -11.79
CA ILE A 75 9.89 6.50 -12.26
C ILE A 75 10.73 5.97 -13.42
N VAL A 76 11.24 4.74 -13.30
CA VAL A 76 11.97 4.08 -14.39
C VAL A 76 11.05 3.87 -15.60
N GLY A 77 9.82 3.43 -15.38
CA GLY A 77 8.81 3.28 -16.43
C GLY A 77 8.52 4.58 -17.16
N LEU A 78 8.42 5.69 -16.42
CA LEU A 78 8.25 7.04 -16.97
C LEU A 78 9.46 7.44 -17.82
N TRP A 79 10.68 7.13 -17.39
CA TRP A 79 11.91 7.41 -18.15
C TRP A 79 11.93 6.69 -19.51
N PHE A 80 11.43 5.45 -19.56
CA PHE A 80 11.38 4.65 -20.78
C PHE A 80 10.06 4.80 -21.56
N ALA A 81 9.15 5.64 -21.10
CA ALA A 81 7.90 5.88 -21.79
C ALA A 81 8.16 6.60 -23.12
N ASN A 82 7.70 5.99 -24.22
CA ASN A 82 7.89 6.48 -25.58
C ASN A 82 6.58 6.96 -26.23
N THR A 83 5.50 7.02 -25.45
CA THR A 83 4.17 7.44 -25.88
C THR A 83 3.52 8.24 -24.76
N LEU A 84 2.73 9.25 -25.12
CA LEU A 84 2.01 10.10 -24.15
C LEU A 84 1.10 9.27 -23.22
N GLN A 85 0.52 8.19 -23.75
CA GLN A 85 -0.33 7.29 -22.96
C GLN A 85 0.47 6.56 -21.87
N ARG A 86 1.70 6.12 -22.17
CA ARG A 86 2.58 5.48 -21.17
C ARG A 86 3.11 6.49 -20.17
N GLU A 87 3.48 7.69 -20.62
CA GLU A 87 3.92 8.77 -19.73
C GLU A 87 2.82 9.11 -18.72
N ALA A 88 1.58 9.32 -19.19
CA ALA A 88 0.43 9.55 -18.32
C ALA A 88 0.14 8.38 -17.37
N PHE A 89 0.24 7.13 -17.85
CA PHE A 89 0.04 5.96 -16.98
C PHE A 89 1.03 5.94 -15.81
N PHE A 90 2.33 6.08 -16.06
CA PHE A 90 3.33 6.06 -14.99
C PHE A 90 3.27 7.30 -14.10
N PHE A 91 2.95 8.47 -14.65
CA PHE A 91 2.69 9.68 -13.86
C PHE A 91 1.54 9.48 -12.87
N ASN A 92 0.40 8.98 -13.35
CA ASN A 92 -0.76 8.70 -12.49
C ASN A 92 -0.47 7.59 -11.48
N LEU A 93 0.35 6.60 -11.84
CA LEU A 93 0.77 5.53 -10.91
C LEU A 93 1.62 6.08 -9.76
N ILE A 94 2.53 7.01 -10.04
CA ILE A 94 3.31 7.73 -9.01
C ILE A 94 2.36 8.54 -8.12
N LEU A 95 1.45 9.32 -8.71
CA LEU A 95 0.46 10.11 -7.97
C LEU A 95 -0.38 9.23 -7.03
N ALA A 96 -0.89 8.10 -7.54
CA ALA A 96 -1.68 7.15 -6.77
C ALA A 96 -0.90 6.59 -5.57
N LEU A 97 0.38 6.24 -5.75
CA LEU A 97 1.24 5.74 -4.66
C LEU A 97 1.53 6.81 -3.60
N PHE A 98 1.67 8.07 -3.99
CA PHE A 98 1.79 9.18 -3.04
C PHE A 98 0.50 9.39 -2.25
N LEU A 99 -0.67 9.30 -2.89
CA LEU A 99 -1.96 9.36 -2.22
C LEU A 99 -2.13 8.19 -1.23
N ASP A 100 -1.77 6.96 -1.60
CA ASP A 100 -1.79 5.80 -0.69
C ASP A 100 -0.96 6.04 0.57
N ILE A 101 0.28 6.52 0.42
CA ILE A 101 1.15 6.83 1.56
C ILE A 101 0.52 7.91 2.45
N LEU A 102 -0.07 8.95 1.84
CA LEU A 102 -0.71 10.06 2.56
C LEU A 102 -1.93 9.58 3.36
N PHE A 103 -2.89 8.91 2.73
CA PHE A 103 -4.13 8.47 3.38
C PHE A 103 -3.87 7.39 4.43
N VAL A 104 -3.02 6.41 4.14
CA VAL A 104 -2.60 5.40 5.14
C VAL A 104 -1.92 6.09 6.32
N GLY A 105 -1.07 7.08 6.09
CA GLY A 105 -0.41 7.87 7.14
C GLY A 105 -1.40 8.61 8.04
N ILE A 106 -2.36 9.33 7.43
CA ILE A 106 -3.42 10.05 8.14
C ILE A 106 -4.27 9.10 8.99
N LEU A 107 -4.73 7.98 8.40
CA LEU A 107 -5.59 7.04 9.12
C LEU A 107 -4.84 6.30 10.24
N LYS A 108 -3.56 5.98 10.04
CA LYS A 108 -2.70 5.43 11.11
C LYS A 108 -2.57 6.40 12.29
N ALA A 109 -2.42 7.69 12.01
CA ALA A 109 -2.39 8.74 13.03
C ALA A 109 -3.76 8.99 13.67
N ALA A 110 -4.86 8.67 12.99
CA ALA A 110 -6.21 8.81 13.54
C ALA A 110 -6.60 7.65 14.47
N PHE A 111 -6.37 6.39 14.05
CA PHE A 111 -6.91 5.24 14.76
C PHE A 111 -6.09 4.81 15.99
N HIS A 112 -4.78 5.05 16.02
CA HIS A 112 -3.96 4.72 17.19
C HIS A 112 -4.08 3.24 17.70
N ARG A 113 -4.43 2.30 16.79
CA ARG A 113 -4.44 0.84 17.04
C ARG A 113 -3.05 0.19 17.02
N ARG A 114 -2.70 -0.54 18.09
CA ARG A 114 -1.44 -1.30 18.23
C ARG A 114 -1.44 -2.60 17.41
N ARG A 115 -0.29 -3.00 16.86
CA ARG A 115 -0.10 -4.28 16.13
C ARG A 115 -0.27 -5.54 17.00
N PRO A 116 -0.56 -6.71 16.40
CA PRO A 116 -0.61 -7.98 17.13
C PRO A 116 0.73 -8.33 17.80
N SER A 117 0.66 -8.89 19.01
CA SER A 117 1.82 -9.20 19.86
C SER A 117 2.61 -10.45 19.47
N ASN A 118 2.06 -11.30 18.60
CA ASN A 118 2.67 -12.58 18.22
C ASN A 118 3.77 -12.45 17.16
N ASN A 119 4.18 -11.23 16.82
CA ASN A 119 5.26 -11.01 15.85
C ASN A 119 6.62 -11.21 16.50
N GLU A 120 7.48 -11.98 15.83
CA GLU A 120 8.93 -11.91 16.04
C GLU A 120 9.40 -10.47 15.77
N ALA A 121 9.88 -9.79 16.81
CA ALA A 121 10.22 -8.36 16.77
C ALA A 121 11.35 -8.04 15.77
N ASP A 122 12.23 -9.00 15.50
CA ASP A 122 13.42 -8.84 14.65
C ASP A 122 13.11 -8.84 13.14
N ASP A 123 11.87 -9.16 12.75
CA ASP A 123 11.50 -9.31 11.35
C ASP A 123 10.82 -8.07 10.74
N MET A 124 10.57 -7.01 11.51
CA MET A 124 10.00 -5.76 10.98
C MET A 124 11.12 -4.85 10.47
N PHE A 125 11.28 -4.80 9.15
CA PHE A 125 12.27 -3.96 8.51
C PHE A 125 11.94 -2.47 8.76
N MET A 126 12.88 -1.74 9.37
CA MET A 126 12.80 -0.29 9.68
C MET A 126 11.53 0.16 10.43
N THR A 127 11.46 -0.14 11.72
CA THR A 127 10.38 0.38 12.57
C THR A 127 10.68 1.82 13.00
N PHE A 128 10.19 2.82 12.25
CA PHE A 128 10.04 4.18 12.79
C PHE A 128 8.88 4.21 13.81
N SER A 129 8.85 5.18 14.74
CA SER A 129 7.84 5.21 15.83
C SER A 129 6.37 5.17 15.35
N ILE A 130 6.09 5.70 14.15
CA ILE A 130 4.77 5.65 13.46
C ILE A 130 4.42 4.24 12.97
N ASP A 131 5.39 3.33 12.85
CA ASP A 131 5.16 1.98 12.35
C ASP A 131 4.64 1.00 13.41
N LYS A 132 4.52 1.44 14.67
CA LYS A 132 3.79 0.70 15.73
C LYS A 132 2.28 0.62 15.46
N MET A 133 1.80 1.40 14.50
CA MET A 133 0.41 1.47 14.08
C MET A 133 0.02 0.32 13.15
N SER A 134 -1.12 -0.34 13.44
CA SER A 134 -1.61 -1.49 12.67
C SER A 134 -2.70 -1.15 11.66
N CYS A 135 -3.56 -0.18 11.97
CA CYS A 135 -4.75 0.15 11.18
C CYS A 135 -4.57 1.46 10.41
N PRO A 136 -4.85 1.51 9.10
CA PRO A 136 -5.15 0.39 8.20
C PRO A 136 -3.88 -0.35 7.73
N SER A 137 -4.07 -1.52 7.12
CA SER A 137 -2.95 -2.20 6.46
C SER A 137 -2.57 -1.53 5.14
N GLY A 138 -1.45 -0.80 5.14
CA GLY A 138 -0.96 -0.11 3.94
C GLY A 138 -0.51 -1.03 2.80
N HIS A 139 -0.08 -2.27 3.10
CA HIS A 139 0.20 -3.26 2.04
C HIS A 139 -1.10 -3.72 1.36
N THR A 140 -2.17 -3.88 2.13
CA THR A 140 -3.48 -4.23 1.58
C THR A 140 -4.05 -3.10 0.73
N SER A 141 -4.05 -1.86 1.23
CA SER A 141 -4.54 -0.68 0.48
C SER A 141 -3.85 -0.57 -0.88
N ARG A 142 -2.51 -0.58 -0.86
CA ARG A 142 -1.70 -0.52 -2.06
C ARG A 142 -1.91 -1.69 -3.00
N ALA A 143 -1.99 -2.93 -2.50
CA ALA A 143 -2.22 -4.09 -3.35
C ALA A 143 -3.56 -3.97 -4.09
N VAL A 144 -4.62 -3.52 -3.42
CA VAL A 144 -5.93 -3.29 -4.04
C VAL A 144 -5.87 -2.16 -5.06
N LEU A 145 -5.31 -1.00 -4.69
CA LEU A 145 -5.15 0.16 -5.57
C LEU A 145 -4.40 -0.20 -6.86
N LEU A 146 -3.23 -0.83 -6.73
CA LEU A 146 -2.39 -1.20 -7.87
C LEU A 146 -3.07 -2.23 -8.77
N THR A 147 -3.69 -3.27 -8.20
CA THR A 147 -4.41 -4.28 -8.97
C THR A 147 -5.54 -3.63 -9.79
N LEU A 148 -6.34 -2.76 -9.18
CA LEU A 148 -7.46 -2.11 -9.88
C LEU A 148 -6.96 -1.17 -11.00
N LEU A 149 -5.94 -0.35 -10.74
CA LEU A 149 -5.35 0.53 -11.74
C LEU A 149 -4.75 -0.24 -12.92
N LEU A 150 -4.02 -1.32 -12.65
CA LEU A 150 -3.38 -2.15 -13.69
C LEU A 150 -4.42 -2.90 -14.51
N VAL A 151 -5.47 -3.45 -13.89
CA VAL A 151 -6.58 -4.11 -14.58
C VAL A 151 -7.32 -3.12 -15.48
N ALA A 152 -7.67 -1.94 -14.96
CA ALA A 152 -8.34 -0.88 -15.71
C ALA A 152 -7.52 -0.40 -16.91
N SER A 153 -6.19 -0.36 -16.77
CA SER A 153 -5.27 0.05 -17.85
C SER A 153 -4.95 -1.06 -18.85
N SER A 154 -5.46 -2.28 -18.67
CA SER A 154 -5.16 -3.45 -19.51
C SER A 154 -6.39 -4.31 -19.86
N PRO A 155 -7.49 -3.75 -20.40
CA PRO A 155 -8.79 -4.43 -20.52
C PRO A 155 -8.80 -5.73 -21.33
N GLY A 156 -7.81 -5.96 -22.21
CA GLY A 156 -7.68 -7.18 -23.01
C GLY A 156 -6.85 -8.32 -22.40
N TRP A 157 -6.26 -8.13 -21.21
CA TRP A 157 -5.22 -9.02 -20.68
C TRP A 157 -5.76 -9.94 -19.57
N GLY A 158 -6.71 -10.82 -19.90
CA GLY A 158 -7.40 -11.66 -18.90
C GLY A 158 -6.48 -12.50 -18.02
N LEU A 159 -5.41 -13.08 -18.56
CA LEU A 159 -4.42 -13.82 -17.77
C LEU A 159 -3.68 -12.92 -16.77
N LEU A 160 -3.34 -11.69 -17.18
CA LEU A 160 -2.72 -10.71 -16.29
C LEU A 160 -3.66 -10.34 -15.15
N HIS A 161 -4.95 -10.17 -15.42
CA HIS A 161 -5.95 -9.87 -14.39
C HIS A 161 -6.03 -10.98 -13.35
N LEU A 162 -6.06 -12.25 -13.78
CA LEU A 162 -6.02 -13.40 -12.87
C LEU A 162 -4.77 -13.38 -11.97
N VAL A 163 -3.60 -13.10 -12.55
CA VAL A 163 -2.34 -13.00 -11.80
C VAL A 163 -2.41 -11.85 -10.79
N LEU A 164 -2.92 -10.68 -11.18
CA LEU A 164 -3.02 -9.50 -10.32
C LEU A 164 -4.00 -9.69 -9.16
N PHE A 165 -5.18 -10.28 -9.39
CA PHE A 165 -6.13 -10.59 -8.33
C PHE A 165 -5.62 -11.69 -7.40
N THR A 166 -4.91 -12.68 -7.93
CA THR A 166 -4.26 -13.72 -7.12
C THR A 166 -3.18 -13.09 -6.24
N TRP A 167 -2.29 -12.28 -6.82
CA TRP A 167 -1.26 -11.55 -6.08
C TRP A 167 -1.86 -10.65 -4.99
N CYS A 168 -2.91 -9.90 -5.30
CA CYS A 168 -3.62 -9.05 -4.34
C CYS A 168 -4.16 -9.87 -3.16
N THR A 169 -4.88 -10.96 -3.46
CA THR A 169 -5.47 -11.84 -2.45
C THR A 169 -4.41 -12.50 -1.58
N CYS A 170 -3.34 -13.02 -2.18
CA CYS A 170 -2.20 -13.58 -1.47
C CYS A 170 -1.51 -12.54 -0.58
N THR A 171 -1.34 -11.31 -1.06
CA THR A 171 -0.76 -10.21 -0.29
C THR A 171 -1.62 -9.88 0.92
N CYS A 172 -2.94 -9.77 0.76
CA CYS A 172 -3.88 -9.53 1.86
C CYS A 172 -3.83 -10.66 2.90
N ALA A 173 -3.91 -11.92 2.46
CA ALA A 173 -3.85 -13.08 3.34
C ALA A 173 -2.52 -13.14 4.11
N SER A 174 -1.40 -12.83 3.45
CA SER A 174 -0.07 -12.86 4.07
C SER A 174 0.04 -11.93 5.27
N ARG A 175 -0.70 -10.80 5.30
CA ARG A 175 -0.68 -9.84 6.42
C ARG A 175 -1.20 -10.47 7.71
N VAL A 176 -2.25 -11.29 7.60
CA VAL A 176 -2.87 -11.99 8.74
C VAL A 176 -2.06 -13.22 9.11
N LEU A 177 -1.66 -14.03 8.11
CA LEU A 177 -0.92 -15.27 8.32
C LEU A 177 0.45 -15.02 9.00
N LEU A 178 1.14 -13.94 8.63
CA LEU A 178 2.38 -13.52 9.29
C LEU A 178 2.18 -12.92 10.68
N GLY A 179 0.93 -12.65 11.09
CA GLY A 179 0.60 -11.99 12.35
C GLY A 179 0.88 -10.48 12.35
N ARG A 180 1.02 -9.85 11.19
CA ARG A 180 1.39 -8.41 11.06
C ARG A 180 0.24 -7.47 11.34
N HIS A 181 -0.97 -7.88 10.99
CA HIS A 181 -2.20 -7.10 11.08
C HIS A 181 -3.36 -7.95 11.57
N TYR A 182 -4.34 -7.31 12.19
CA TYR A 182 -5.63 -7.96 12.44
C TYR A 182 -6.45 -8.05 11.14
N VAL A 183 -7.44 -8.94 11.10
CA VAL A 183 -8.34 -9.08 9.95
C VAL A 183 -9.10 -7.79 9.69
N GLY A 184 -9.56 -7.10 10.75
CA GLY A 184 -10.18 -5.77 10.62
C GLY A 184 -9.27 -4.73 9.94
N ASP A 185 -7.97 -4.73 10.25
CA ASP A 185 -7.01 -3.80 9.62
C ASP A 185 -6.86 -4.06 8.11
N VAL A 186 -6.97 -5.33 7.71
CA VAL A 186 -6.95 -5.75 6.30
C VAL A 186 -8.27 -5.37 5.63
N CYS A 187 -9.42 -5.60 6.26
CA CYS A 187 -10.71 -5.17 5.71
C CYS A 187 -10.75 -3.65 5.46
N ILE A 188 -10.32 -2.84 6.42
CA ILE A 188 -10.24 -1.36 6.25
C ILE A 188 -9.22 -1.01 5.16
N GLY A 189 -8.10 -1.72 5.07
CA GLY A 189 -7.14 -1.56 3.98
C GLY A 189 -7.74 -1.81 2.59
N VAL A 190 -8.57 -2.85 2.43
CA VAL A 190 -9.26 -3.12 1.16
C VAL A 190 -10.21 -1.98 0.79
N VAL A 191 -11.00 -1.49 1.76
CA VAL A 191 -11.92 -0.36 1.55
C VAL A 191 -11.15 0.90 1.16
N LEU A 192 -10.03 1.18 1.83
CA LEU A 192 -9.18 2.32 1.53
C LEU A 192 -8.60 2.25 0.12
N GLY A 193 -8.03 1.12 -0.28
CA GLY A 193 -7.45 0.96 -1.62
C GLY A 193 -8.49 1.08 -2.73
N TYR A 194 -9.71 0.59 -2.49
CA TYR A 194 -10.84 0.80 -3.41
C TYR A 194 -11.25 2.28 -3.49
N PHE A 195 -11.31 2.97 -2.34
CA PHE A 195 -11.59 4.41 -2.30
C PHE A 195 -10.52 5.22 -3.05
N GLU A 196 -9.24 4.91 -2.85
CA GLU A 196 -8.12 5.54 -3.56
C GLU A 196 -8.21 5.31 -5.07
N TYR A 197 -8.61 4.11 -5.50
CA TYR A 197 -8.86 3.82 -6.91
C TYR A 197 -9.98 4.69 -7.48
N GLN A 198 -11.10 4.86 -6.75
CA GLN A 198 -12.18 5.73 -7.19
C GLN A 198 -11.77 7.20 -7.22
N LEU A 199 -10.96 7.64 -6.26
CA LEU A 199 -10.39 8.97 -6.28
C LEU A 199 -9.49 9.16 -7.51
N MET A 200 -8.68 8.16 -7.87
CA MET A 200 -7.86 8.19 -9.07
C MET A 200 -8.70 8.23 -10.36
N ASN A 201 -9.88 7.61 -10.41
CA ASN A 201 -10.78 7.76 -11.57
C ASN A 201 -11.24 9.23 -11.78
N VAL A 202 -11.27 10.03 -10.71
CA VAL A 202 -11.60 11.47 -10.78
C VAL A 202 -10.36 12.32 -11.06
N LEU A 203 -9.22 11.97 -10.47
CA LEU A 203 -7.96 12.73 -10.59
C LEU A 203 -7.12 12.35 -11.81
N TRP A 204 -7.53 11.35 -12.59
CA TRP A 204 -6.72 10.79 -13.66
C TRP A 204 -6.30 11.86 -14.68
N ALA A 205 -5.01 12.17 -14.71
CA ALA A 205 -4.45 13.09 -15.69
C ALA A 205 -4.42 12.40 -17.06
N GLY A 206 -5.14 12.98 -18.03
CA GLY A 206 -5.06 12.54 -19.43
C GLY A 206 -3.66 12.74 -20.02
N PRO A 207 -3.38 12.17 -21.20
CA PRO A 207 -2.07 12.24 -21.85
C PRO A 207 -1.48 13.66 -21.93
N GLU A 208 -2.26 14.63 -22.41
CA GLU A 208 -1.82 16.02 -22.56
C GLU A 208 -1.63 16.73 -21.22
N THR A 209 -2.49 16.44 -20.24
CA THR A 209 -2.39 17.05 -18.91
C THR A 209 -1.16 16.54 -18.16
N ALA A 210 -0.89 15.23 -18.24
CA ALA A 210 0.28 14.63 -17.63
C ALA A 210 1.57 15.17 -18.26
N ASP A 211 1.62 15.28 -19.60
CA ASP A 211 2.74 15.86 -20.33
C ASP A 211 3.00 17.31 -19.87
N CYS A 212 1.95 18.14 -19.80
CA CYS A 212 2.06 19.50 -19.29
C CYS A 212 2.64 19.56 -17.86
N TYR A 213 2.21 18.68 -16.95
CA TYR A 213 2.79 18.63 -15.60
C TYR A 213 4.26 18.22 -15.60
N ILE A 214 4.62 17.22 -16.41
CA ILE A 214 6.00 16.76 -16.55
C ILE A 214 6.87 17.89 -17.11
N GLU A 215 6.45 18.55 -18.19
CA GLU A 215 7.18 19.68 -18.78
C GLU A 215 7.40 20.83 -17.77
N ASN A 216 6.38 21.15 -16.97
CA ASN A 216 6.48 22.16 -15.91
C ASN A 216 7.46 21.78 -14.79
N LEU A 217 7.55 20.49 -14.45
CA LEU A 217 8.54 20.00 -13.47
C LEU A 217 9.96 20.12 -14.03
N HIS A 218 10.16 19.83 -15.31
CA HIS A 218 11.45 19.97 -15.99
C HIS A 218 11.88 21.44 -16.11
N SER A 219 10.97 22.33 -16.51
CA SER A 219 11.26 23.76 -16.65
C SER A 219 11.64 24.40 -15.31
N SER A 220 10.97 24.01 -14.23
CA SER A 220 11.27 24.46 -12.86
C SER A 220 12.69 24.11 -12.40
N GLN A 221 13.27 23.00 -12.85
CA GLN A 221 14.67 22.66 -12.57
C GLN A 221 15.63 23.55 -13.38
N THR A 222 15.33 23.81 -14.65
CA THR A 222 16.20 24.62 -15.52
C THR A 222 16.26 26.10 -15.12
N SER A 223 15.24 26.64 -14.46
CA SER A 223 15.25 28.03 -13.96
C SER A 223 16.14 28.25 -12.72
N THR A 224 16.58 27.19 -12.03
CA THR A 224 17.52 27.30 -10.88
C THR A 224 19.00 27.22 -11.26
N THR A 225 19.32 26.93 -12.52
CA THR A 225 20.69 26.89 -13.05
C THR A 225 20.83 27.90 -14.18
N HIS A 226 21.21 29.13 -13.82
CA HIS A 226 21.72 30.21 -14.66
C HIS A 226 21.08 30.45 -16.05
N THR A 227 20.58 31.68 -16.20
CA THR A 227 20.57 32.48 -17.43
C THR A 227 21.75 32.16 -18.36
N GLN A 228 21.59 31.22 -19.31
CA GLN A 228 22.11 31.30 -20.68
C GLN A 228 21.84 30.02 -21.48
N THR A 229 21.09 30.19 -22.56
CA THR A 229 21.22 29.49 -23.85
C THR A 229 21.00 27.97 -23.84
N ARG A 230 19.82 27.54 -24.31
CA ARG A 230 19.69 26.96 -25.67
C ARG A 230 18.26 26.55 -25.99
N LEU A 231 17.83 26.95 -27.18
CA LEU A 231 16.79 26.27 -27.96
C LEU A 231 17.13 24.78 -28.11
N THR A 232 16.08 23.95 -28.09
CA THR A 232 15.99 22.57 -28.60
C THR A 232 16.91 21.51 -27.98
N LEU A 233 16.39 20.75 -26.99
CA LEU A 233 16.92 19.42 -26.63
C LEU A 233 15.80 18.42 -26.21
N ARG A 234 14.90 18.13 -27.13
CA ARG A 234 14.43 16.75 -27.45
C ARG A 234 14.53 16.73 -28.99
N PRO A 235 15.53 16.08 -29.64
CA PRO A 235 15.68 14.62 -29.63
C PRO A 235 17.15 14.12 -29.84
N LEU A 236 17.71 13.25 -28.98
CA LEU A 236 18.94 12.51 -29.36
C LEU A 236 19.28 11.34 -28.42
N PHE A 237 18.36 10.39 -28.23
CA PHE A 237 18.73 9.06 -27.71
C PHE A 237 17.88 7.90 -28.26
N VAL A 238 17.23 8.10 -29.41
CA VAL A 238 16.50 7.05 -30.14
C VAL A 238 17.36 6.41 -31.26
N PHE A 239 18.58 6.88 -31.50
CA PHE A 239 19.39 6.44 -32.64
C PHE A 239 20.58 5.50 -32.34
N LEU A 240 20.63 4.87 -31.17
CA LEU A 240 21.75 3.98 -30.81
C LEU A 240 21.40 2.50 -30.63
N PHE A 241 20.14 2.08 -30.83
CA PHE A 241 19.77 0.66 -30.84
C PHE A 241 18.62 0.37 -31.81
N THR A 242 18.89 0.56 -33.10
CA THR A 242 18.30 -0.21 -34.21
C THR A 242 19.45 -0.80 -35.01
#